data_AF-A0AAV2SUF1-F1
#
_entry.id   AF-A0AAV2SUF1-F1
#
_cell.length_a   1.000
_cell.length_b   1.000
_cell.length_c   1.000
_cell.angle_alpha   90.00
_cell.angle_beta   90.00
_cell.angle_gamma   90.00
#
_symmetry.space_group_name_H-M   'P 1'
#
loop_
_entity.id
_entity.type
_entity.pdbx_description
1 polymer ?
#
loop_
_entity_poly.entity_id
_entity_poly.type
_entity_poly.pdbx_seq_one_letter_code
_entity_poly.pdbx_strand_id
1 'polypeptide(L)'
;QMFLLLFPVFTLSTNFPIIAITLRNNLKGLFLRETRRYSFFTSRCLFPLLAIIPPTIIAIITSNVEFLVGITGAYAGSVIQYVVPATLVYQARKSTLLHIGMGVKNPHAAPLQHNLFLV
;
A
#
# COMPACT_ATOMS: atom_id res chain seq x y z
N GLN A 1 -28.30 15.47 20.80
CA GLN A 1 -27.38 16.09 19.82
C GLN A 1 -25.92 15.65 19.99
N MET A 2 -25.29 15.80 21.17
CA MET A 2 -23.85 15.53 21.37
C MET A 2 -23.40 14.10 21.03
N PHE A 3 -24.17 13.08 21.42
CA PHE A 3 -23.80 11.67 21.19
C PHE A 3 -23.59 11.31 19.70
N LEU A 4 -24.43 11.85 18.80
CA LEU A 4 -24.32 11.58 17.35
C LEU A 4 -23.07 12.21 16.73
N LEU A 5 -22.59 13.34 17.27
CA LEU A 5 -21.38 14.01 16.79
C LEU A 5 -20.11 13.34 17.31
N LEU A 6 -20.14 12.72 18.49
CA LEU A 6 -18.97 12.03 19.05
C LEU A 6 -18.75 10.62 18.49
N PHE A 7 -19.79 9.95 17.96
CA PHE A 7 -19.65 8.63 17.36
C PHE A 7 -18.51 8.53 16.32
N PRO A 8 -18.44 9.40 15.29
CA PRO A 8 -17.33 9.37 14.33
C PRO A 8 -15.98 9.71 14.97
N VAL A 9 -15.95 10.54 16.02
CA VAL A 9 -14.71 10.87 16.73
C VAL A 9 -14.16 9.65 17.46
N PHE A 10 -15.02 8.87 18.12
CA PHE A 10 -14.61 7.63 18.79
C PHE A 10 -14.11 6.56 17.82
N THR A 11 -14.78 6.40 16.67
CA THR A 11 -14.35 5.45 15.65
C THR A 11 -13.00 5.86 15.04
N LEU A 12 -12.82 7.15 14.71
CA LEU A 12 -11.55 7.68 14.20
C LEU A 12 -10.42 7.55 15.23
N SER A 13 -10.68 7.87 16.50
CA SER A 13 -9.68 7.78 17.56
C SER A 13 -9.20 6.36 17.81
N THR A 14 -10.07 5.35 17.62
CA THR A 14 -9.69 3.94 17.80
C THR A 14 -8.94 3.42 16.58
N ASN A 15 -9.38 3.81 15.39
CA ASN A 15 -8.80 3.31 14.13
C ASN A 15 -7.43 3.96 13.83
N PHE A 16 -7.23 5.23 14.19
CA PHE A 16 -6.02 5.97 13.86
C PHE A 16 -4.74 5.34 14.44
N PRO A 17 -4.66 4.99 15.74
CA PRO A 17 -3.49 4.31 16.30
C PRO A 17 -3.23 2.95 15.64
N ILE A 18 -4.29 2.18 15.36
CA ILE A 18 -4.16 0.85 14.72
C ILE A 18 -3.53 0.99 13.34
N ILE A 19 -4.02 1.93 12.52
CA ILE A 19 -3.46 2.20 11.19
C ILE A 19 -2.02 2.68 11.30
N ALA A 20 -1.70 3.56 12.26
CA ALA A 20 -0.35 4.06 12.47
C ALA A 20 0.64 2.95 12.86
N ILE A 21 0.22 1.99 13.72
CA ILE A 21 1.04 0.83 14.09
C ILE A 21 1.29 -0.07 12.87
N THR A 22 0.26 -0.33 12.07
CA THR A 22 0.40 -1.14 10.85
C THR A 22 1.33 -0.49 9.84
N LEU A 23 1.18 0.82 9.60
CA LEU A 23 2.06 1.57 8.71
C LEU A 23 3.52 1.55 9.20
N ARG A 24 3.74 1.75 10.51
CA ARG A 24 5.07 1.65 11.12
C ARG A 24 5.71 0.29 10.85
N ASN A 25 4.94 -0.80 11.01
CA ASN A 25 5.45 -2.15 10.77
C ASN A 25 5.75 -2.41 9.29
N ASN A 26 4.88 -1.95 8.38
CA ASN A 26 5.11 -2.05 6.92
C ASN A 26 6.35 -1.27 6.48
N LEU A 27 6.52 -0.04 6.96
CA LEU A 27 7.71 0.77 6.69
C LEU A 27 8.98 0.10 7.25
N LYS A 28 8.90 -0.45 8.47
CA LYS A 28 10.02 -1.20 9.04
C LYS A 28 10.38 -2.39 8.14
N GLY A 29 9.42 -3.16 7.65
CA GLY A 29 9.67 -4.28 6.73
C GLY A 29 10.25 -3.86 5.37
N LEU A 30 9.81 -2.71 4.84
CA LEU A 30 10.29 -2.19 3.56
C LEU A 30 11.74 -1.67 3.65
N PHE A 31 12.10 -1.00 4.75
CA PHE A 31 13.40 -0.35 4.89
C PHE A 31 14.45 -1.18 5.66
N LEU A 32 14.05 -2.03 6.62
CA LEU A 32 14.99 -2.91 7.33
C LEU A 32 15.12 -4.24 6.61
N ARG A 33 16.17 -4.37 5.80
CA ARG A 33 16.72 -5.69 5.45
C ARG A 33 17.33 -6.34 6.71
N GLU A 34 16.91 -7.56 7.04
CA GLU A 34 17.37 -8.35 8.21
C GLU A 34 18.90 -8.44 8.34
N THR A 35 19.65 -8.22 7.27
CA THR A 35 21.11 -8.37 7.22
C THR A 35 21.92 -7.19 7.79
N ARG A 36 21.29 -6.07 8.17
CA ARG A 36 21.99 -4.91 8.75
C ARG A 36 21.54 -4.64 10.19
N ARG A 37 22.49 -4.52 11.12
CA ARG A 37 22.24 -4.02 12.49
C ARG A 37 21.90 -2.53 12.43
N TYR A 38 20.60 -2.22 12.44
CA TYR A 38 20.13 -0.84 12.56
C TYR A 38 20.15 -0.39 14.02
N SER A 39 20.51 0.89 14.26
CA SER A 39 20.48 1.48 15.60
C SER A 39 19.09 1.39 16.21
N PHE A 40 19.03 1.12 17.51
CA PHE A 40 17.81 1.07 18.31
C PHE A 40 16.97 2.34 18.15
N PHE A 41 17.63 3.50 17.98
CA PHE A 41 16.98 4.79 17.77
C PHE A 41 16.27 4.88 16.40
N THR A 42 16.88 4.37 15.34
CA THR A 42 16.28 4.30 14.00
C THR A 42 15.05 3.38 14.02
N SER A 43 15.13 2.22 14.69
CA SER A 43 14.04 1.26 14.82
C SER A 43 12.87 1.74 15.69
N ARG A 44 13.16 2.46 16.78
CA ARG A 44 12.16 2.87 17.76
C ARG A 44 11.61 4.28 17.59
N CYS A 45 12.39 5.25 17.11
CA CYS A 45 11.96 6.63 16.98
C CYS A 45 11.64 7.01 15.53
N LEU A 46 12.49 6.65 14.56
CA LEU A 46 12.32 7.12 13.17
C LEU A 46 11.03 6.60 12.53
N PHE A 47 10.73 5.30 12.64
CA PHE A 47 9.55 4.70 11.99
C PHE A 47 8.20 5.18 12.54
N PRO A 48 7.97 5.27 13.86
CA PRO A 48 6.74 5.86 14.38
C PRO A 48 6.62 7.36 14.02
N LEU A 49 7.73 8.11 14.07
CA LEU A 49 7.70 9.53 13.66
C LEU A 49 7.30 9.65 12.19
N LEU A 50 7.89 8.83 11.32
CA LEU A 50 7.60 8.82 9.89
C LEU A 50 6.15 8.38 9.58
N ALA A 51 5.52 7.59 10.46
CA ALA A 51 4.12 7.20 10.32
C ALA A 51 3.13 8.30 10.75
N ILE A 52 3.51 9.15 11.72
CA ILE A 52 2.62 10.18 12.31
C ILE A 52 2.85 11.56 11.68
N ILE A 53 4.08 11.88 11.26
CA ILE A 53 4.42 13.17 10.65
C ILE A 53 3.58 13.46 9.40
N PRO A 54 3.47 12.55 8.40
CA PRO A 54 2.70 12.83 7.18
C PRO A 54 1.24 13.20 7.45
N PRO A 55 0.44 12.44 8.22
CA PRO A 55 -0.94 12.84 8.51
C PRO A 55 -1.01 14.14 9.33
N THR A 56 -0.04 14.43 10.19
CA THR A 56 0.00 15.69 10.95
C THR A 56 0.27 16.90 10.05
N ILE A 57 1.23 16.79 9.12
CA ILE A 57 1.52 17.84 8.14
C ILE A 57 0.30 18.07 7.24
N ILE A 58 -0.30 16.99 6.74
CA ILE A 58 -1.49 17.08 5.88
C ILE A 58 -2.66 17.75 6.62
N ALA A 59 -2.87 17.43 7.89
CA ALA A 59 -3.91 18.06 8.71
C ALA A 59 -3.69 19.57 8.91
N ILE A 60 -2.43 20.04 8.94
CA ILE A 60 -2.10 21.46 9.04
C ILE A 60 -2.33 22.19 7.72
N ILE A 61 -1.97 21.57 6.59
CA ILE A 61 -2.03 22.20 5.27
C ILE A 61 -3.46 22.19 4.69
N THR A 62 -4.22 21.12 4.92
CA THR A 62 -5.49 20.89 4.22
C THR A 62 -6.61 20.57 5.20
N SER A 63 -7.62 21.44 5.26
CA SER A 63 -8.87 21.20 6.01
C SER A 63 -9.94 20.48 5.18
N ASN A 64 -9.72 20.34 3.86
CA ASN A 64 -10.66 19.66 2.97
C ASN A 64 -10.37 18.15 2.90
N VAL A 65 -11.09 17.40 3.75
CA VAL A 65 -10.95 15.94 3.84
C VAL A 65 -11.44 15.24 2.56
N GLU A 66 -12.44 15.79 1.88
CA GLU A 66 -13.01 15.22 0.65
C GLU A 66 -11.99 15.22 -0.49
N PHE A 67 -11.24 16.32 -0.66
CA PHE A 67 -10.17 16.40 -1.66
C PHE A 67 -9.05 15.39 -1.38
N LEU A 68 -8.64 15.25 -0.11
CA LEU A 68 -7.61 14.28 0.30
C LEU A 68 -8.04 12.84 0.03
N VAL A 69 -9.29 12.50 0.39
CA VAL A 69 -9.85 11.16 0.13
C VAL A 69 -10.03 10.94 -1.38
N GLY A 70 -10.41 11.97 -2.14
CA GLY A 70 -10.52 11.89 -3.59
C GLY A 70 -9.19 11.55 -4.26
N ILE A 71 -8.11 12.22 -3.88
CA ILE A 71 -6.77 11.93 -4.42
C ILE A 71 -6.29 10.54 -3.96
N THR A 72 -6.33 10.27 -2.65
CA THR A 72 -5.80 8.99 -2.14
C THR A 72 -6.62 7.80 -2.66
N GLY A 73 -7.95 7.93 -2.74
CA GLY A 73 -8.85 6.94 -3.30
C GLY A 73 -8.65 6.72 -4.80
N ALA A 74 -8.58 7.79 -5.59
CA ALA A 74 -8.43 7.65 -7.05
C ALA A 74 -7.01 7.22 -7.45
N TYR A 75 -5.97 7.90 -6.97
CA TYR A 75 -4.60 7.65 -7.40
C TYR A 75 -4.02 6.39 -6.75
N ALA A 76 -3.98 6.32 -5.41
CA ALA A 76 -3.41 5.13 -4.76
C ALA A 76 -4.29 3.90 -4.98
N GLY A 77 -5.62 4.07 -4.96
CA GLY A 77 -6.57 3.00 -5.24
C GLY A 77 -6.41 2.44 -6.66
N SER A 78 -6.36 3.29 -7.69
CA SER A 78 -6.17 2.79 -9.07
C SER A 78 -4.83 2.09 -9.28
N VAL A 79 -3.75 2.59 -8.66
CA VAL A 79 -2.44 1.92 -8.73
C VAL A 79 -2.49 0.53 -8.11
N ILE A 80 -3.06 0.41 -6.90
CA ILE A 80 -3.11 -0.88 -6.20
C ILE A 80 -4.07 -1.85 -6.90
N GLN A 81 -5.22 -1.36 -7.40
CA GLN A 81 -6.26 -2.20 -7.98
C GLN A 81 -5.99 -2.62 -9.43
N TYR A 82 -5.34 -1.78 -10.23
CA TYR A 82 -5.13 -2.05 -11.66
C TYR A 82 -3.65 -2.22 -12.02
N VAL A 83 -2.78 -1.31 -11.58
CA VAL A 83 -1.38 -1.30 -12.02
C VAL A 83 -0.57 -2.44 -11.41
N VAL A 84 -0.71 -2.68 -10.10
CA VAL A 84 -0.01 -3.77 -9.40
C VAL A 84 -0.34 -5.15 -9.98
N PRO A 85 -1.61 -5.58 -10.10
CA PRO A 85 -1.90 -6.89 -10.69
C PRO A 85 -1.47 -6.98 -12.15
N ALA A 86 -1.65 -5.91 -12.95
CA ALA A 86 -1.21 -5.88 -14.33
C ALA A 86 0.30 -6.14 -14.48
N THR A 87 1.11 -5.43 -13.68
CA THR A 87 2.57 -5.56 -13.73
C THR A 87 3.04 -6.92 -13.21
N LEU A 88 2.41 -7.46 -12.16
CA LEU A 88 2.71 -8.80 -11.66
C LEU A 88 2.43 -9.88 -12.71
N VAL A 89 1.26 -9.82 -13.37
CA VAL A 89 0.91 -10.78 -14.42
C VAL A 89 1.83 -10.63 -15.63
N TYR A 90 2.15 -9.40 -16.03
CA TYR A 90 3.09 -9.15 -17.12
C TYR A 90 4.48 -9.74 -16.83
N GLN A 91 5.02 -9.49 -15.63
CA GLN A 91 6.33 -10.02 -15.24
C GLN A 91 6.30 -11.54 -15.05
N ALA A 92 5.20 -12.10 -14.54
CA ALA A 92 5.02 -13.54 -14.42
C ALA A 92 5.03 -14.21 -15.80
N ARG A 93 4.25 -13.71 -16.77
CA ARG A 93 4.25 -14.20 -18.16
C ARG A 93 5.64 -14.16 -18.78
N LYS A 94 6.36 -13.04 -18.62
CA LYS A 94 7.75 -12.91 -19.11
C LYS A 94 8.69 -13.91 -18.43
N SER A 95 8.58 -14.08 -17.11
CA SER A 95 9.43 -15.00 -16.34
C SER A 95 9.17 -16.46 -16.69
N THR A 96 7.92 -16.84 -16.92
CA THR A 96 7.52 -18.17 -17.39
C THR A 96 8.08 -18.45 -18.79
N LEU A 97 7.99 -17.49 -19.72
CA LEU A 97 8.58 -17.63 -21.06
C LEU A 97 10.11 -17.80 -21.01
N LEU A 98 10.77 -17.06 -20.12
CA LEU A 98 12.23 -17.15 -19.93
C LEU A 98 12.68 -18.49 -19.31
N HIS A 99 11.96 -19.02 -18.32
CA HIS A 99 12.39 -20.23 -17.59
C HIS A 99 11.90 -21.54 -18.21
N ILE A 100 10.73 -21.55 -18.86
CA ILE A 100 10.12 -22.77 -19.44
C ILE A 100 10.49 -22.94 -20.93
N GLY A 101 10.88 -21.86 -21.61
CA GLY A 101 11.29 -21.86 -23.02
C GLY A 101 10.11 -21.71 -23.99
N MET A 102 10.36 -21.06 -25.15
CA MET A 102 9.36 -20.63 -26.15
C MET A 102 8.55 -21.76 -26.83
N GLY A 103 8.76 -23.03 -26.46
CA GLY A 103 8.15 -24.20 -27.13
C GLY A 103 7.20 -25.05 -26.27
N VAL A 104 7.09 -24.79 -24.96
CA VAL A 104 6.26 -25.63 -24.08
C VAL A 104 4.85 -25.06 -24.00
N LYS A 105 3.87 -25.79 -24.57
CA LYS A 105 2.44 -25.49 -24.37
C LYS A 105 2.11 -25.73 -22.90
N ASN A 106 1.84 -24.64 -22.16
CA ASN A 106 1.40 -24.72 -20.77
C ASN A 106 -0.04 -25.31 -20.72
N PRO A 107 -0.24 -26.51 -20.14
CA PRO A 107 -1.55 -27.15 -20.07
C PRO A 107 -2.51 -26.45 -19.08
N HIS A 108 -2.00 -25.60 -18.19
CA HIS A 108 -2.78 -24.78 -17.25
C HIS A 108 -2.85 -23.32 -17.67
N ALA A 109 -2.62 -23.02 -18.96
CA ALA A 109 -2.65 -21.65 -19.43
C ALA A 109 -4.08 -21.08 -19.36
N ALA A 110 -4.21 -19.92 -18.71
CA ALA A 110 -5.49 -19.24 -18.61
C ALA A 110 -6.05 -18.90 -20.00
N PRO A 111 -7.37 -18.89 -20.20
CA PRO A 111 -7.99 -18.58 -21.50
C PRO A 111 -7.79 -17.12 -21.95
N LEU A 112 -7.36 -16.22 -21.06
CA LEU A 112 -7.21 -14.78 -21.31
C LEU A 112 -5.72 -14.36 -21.40
N GLN A 113 -5.03 -14.86 -22.43
CA GLN A 113 -3.57 -14.68 -22.60
C GLN A 113 -3.18 -13.39 -23.31
N HIS A 114 -4.12 -12.71 -23.95
CA HIS A 114 -3.81 -11.50 -24.69
C HIS A 114 -3.36 -10.38 -23.74
N ASN A 115 -2.42 -9.55 -24.21
CA ASN A 115 -1.94 -8.38 -23.46
C ASN A 115 -3.06 -7.36 -23.18
N LEU A 116 -4.17 -7.44 -23.93
CA LEU A 116 -5.37 -6.63 -23.72
C LEU A 116 -6.06 -6.93 -22.37
N PHE A 117 -5.90 -8.14 -21.83
CA PHE A 117 -6.50 -8.59 -20.56
C PHE A 117 -5.54 -8.44 -19.37
N LEU A 118 -4.52 -7.58 -19.49
CA LEU A 118 -3.64 -7.27 -18.37
C LEU A 118 -4.19 -6.18 -17.46
N VAL A 119 -5.23 -5.47 -17.88
CA VAL A 119 -5.85 -4.34 -17.14
C VAL A 119 -7.20 -4.76 -16.58
#